data_AF-A0A2S8X8H3-F1
#
_entry.id   AF-A0A2S8X8H3-F1
#
_cell.length_a   1.000
_cell.length_b   1.000
_cell.length_c   1.000
_cell.angle_alpha   90.00
_cell.angle_beta   90.00
_cell.angle_gamma   90.00
#
_symmetry.space_group_name_H-M   'P 1'
#
loop_
_entity.id
_entity.type
_entity.pdbx_description
1 polymer ?
#
loop_
_entity_poly.entity_id
_entity_poly.type
_entity_poly.pdbx_seq_one_letter_code
_entity_poly.pdbx_strand_id
1 'polypeptide(L)' 'MLYVILVGSFVAMIIEFRALKEKHYIREIVCGMVFFAVGVTLNVLRIAHIELPSPLVGIRILFQPLSEFIATILS' A
#
# COMPACT_ATOMS: atom_id res chain seq x y z
N MET A 1 4.14 -14.03 10.94
CA MET A 1 4.13 -12.55 11.14
C MET A 1 3.03 -11.85 10.35
N LEU A 2 2.83 -12.11 9.05
CA LEU A 2 1.78 -11.43 8.25
C LEU A 2 0.36 -11.60 8.82
N TYR A 3 0.00 -12.78 9.33
CA TYR A 3 -1.28 -12.99 10.00
C TYR A 3 -1.50 -12.11 11.24
N VAL A 4 -0.44 -11.88 12.05
CA VAL A 4 -0.49 -11.02 13.23
C VAL A 4 -0.69 -9.56 12.81
N ILE A 5 -0.01 -9.15 11.74
CA ILE A 5 -0.18 -7.81 11.15
C ILE A 5 -1.62 -7.63 10.67
N LEU A 6 -2.17 -8.59 9.93
CA LEU A 6 -3.55 -8.54 9.43
C LEU A 6 -4.57 -8.39 10.57
N VAL A 7 -4.47 -9.24 11.61
CA VAL A 7 -5.37 -9.18 12.77
C VAL A 7 -5.22 -7.86 13.52
N GLY A 8 -3.99 -7.39 13.73
CA GLY A 8 -3.71 -6.10 14.36
C GLY A 8 -4.29 -4.91 13.58
N SER A 9 -4.22 -4.96 12.25
CA SER A 9 -4.81 -3.94 11.37
C SER A 9 -6.33 -3.87 11.53
N PHE A 10 -7.02 -5.01 11.61
CA PHE A 10 -8.47 -5.05 11.83
C PHE A 10 -8.87 -4.46 13.19
N VAL A 11 -8.12 -4.77 14.26
CA VAL A 11 -8.37 -4.21 15.59
C VAL A 11 -8.14 -2.69 15.58
N ALA A 12 -7.05 -2.22 14.97
CA ALA A 12 -6.76 -0.79 14.84
C ALA A 12 -7.87 -0.06 14.07
N MET A 13 -8.34 -0.63 12.96
CA MET A 13 -9.43 -0.08 12.18
C MET A 13 -10.71 0.06 13.01
N ILE A 14 -11.09 -0.95 13.81
CA ILE A 14 -12.29 -0.87 14.67
C ILE A 14 -12.18 0.28 15.67
N ILE A 15 -11.01 0.48 16.26
CA ILE A 15 -10.77 1.56 17.23
C ILE A 15 -10.85 2.93 16.53
N GLU A 16 -10.17 3.10 15.40
CA GLU A 16 -10.23 4.32 14.58
C GLU A 16 -11.66 4.61 14.11
N PHE A 17 -12.40 3.61 13.64
CA PHE A 17 -13.76 3.79 13.15
C PHE A 17 -14.69 4.28 14.25
N ARG A 18 -14.53 3.78 15.49
CA ARG A 18 -15.29 4.28 16.65
C ARG A 18 -14.95 5.73 16.96
N ALA A 19 -13.66 6.08 16.99
CA ALA A 19 -13.21 7.44 17.26
C ALA A 19 -13.64 8.44 16.18
N LEU A 20 -13.63 8.05 14.90
CA LEU A 20 -14.05 8.91 13.79
C LEU A 20 -15.57 9.05 13.70
N LYS A 21 -16.34 7.99 14.02
CA LYS A 21 -17.81 8.05 14.07
C LYS A 21 -18.29 9.04 15.13
N GLU A 22 -17.60 9.11 16.26
CA GLU A 22 -17.91 10.04 17.36
C GLU A 22 -17.72 11.51 16.96
N LYS A 23 -16.81 11.77 16.00
CA LYS A 23 -16.52 13.12 15.48
C LYS A 23 -17.21 13.46 14.15
N HIS A 24 -18.08 12.59 13.63
CA HIS A 24 -18.82 12.80 12.36
C HIS A 24 -17.96 13.06 11.10
N TYR A 25 -16.67 12.72 11.11
CA TYR A 25 -15.78 12.96 9.97
C TYR A 25 -15.88 11.88 8.88
N ILE A 26 -16.95 11.95 8.08
CA ILE A 26 -17.22 10.97 7.02
C ILE A 26 -16.11 10.93 5.95
N ARG A 27 -15.50 12.07 5.62
CA ARG A 27 -14.39 12.12 4.64
C ARG A 27 -13.19 11.29 5.07
N GLU A 28 -12.82 11.37 6.34
CA GLU A 28 -11.65 10.65 6.87
C GLU A 28 -11.94 9.16 6.99
N ILE A 29 -13.18 8.79 7.32
CA ILE A 29 -13.64 7.40 7.31
C ILE A 29 -13.49 6.79 5.92
N VAL A 30 -13.96 7.48 4.88
CA VAL A 30 -13.87 6.99 3.50
C VAL A 30 -12.41 6.87 3.06
N CYS A 31 -11.58 7.87 3.36
CA CYS A 31 -10.16 7.85 3.01
C CYS A 31 -9.42 6.70 3.73
N GLY A 32 -9.65 6.54 5.03
CA GLY A 32 -9.08 5.47 5.84
C GLY A 32 -9.53 4.09 5.35
N MET A 33 -10.79 3.94 4.96
CA MET A 33 -11.33 2.68 4.43
C MET A 33 -10.68 2.30 3.09
N VAL A 34 -10.41 3.29 2.22
CA VAL A 34 -9.69 3.07 0.95
C VAL A 34 -8.26 2.61 1.22
N PHE A 35 -7.52 3.30 2.11
CA PHE A 35 -6.15 2.90 2.45
C PHE A 35 -6.11 1.53 3.13
N PHE A 36 -7.07 1.24 4.01
CA PHE A 36 -7.19 -0.06 4.65
C PHE A 36 -7.45 -1.17 3.63
N ALA A 37 -8.38 -0.95 2.69
CA ALA A 37 -8.67 -1.91 1.63
C ALA A 37 -7.42 -2.20 0.78
N VAL A 38 -6.64 -1.18 0.43
CA VAL A 38 -5.36 -1.35 -0.30
C VAL A 38 -4.37 -2.17 0.54
N GLY A 39 -4.18 -1.83 1.81
CA GLY A 39 -3.24 -2.52 2.71
C GLY A 39 -3.62 -3.99 2.96
N VAL A 40 -4.92 -4.28 3.11
CA VAL A 40 -5.43 -5.65 3.24
C VAL A 40 -5.22 -6.41 1.94
N THR A 41 -5.57 -5.82 0.80
CA THR A 41 -5.40 -6.45 -0.51
C THR A 41 -3.94 -6.83 -0.76
N LEU A 42 -3.00 -5.93 -0.48
CA LEU A 42 -1.56 -6.19 -0.60
C LEU A 42 -1.09 -7.30 0.37
N ASN A 43 -1.60 -7.32 1.61
CA ASN A 43 -1.27 -8.39 2.56
C ASN A 43 -1.82 -9.75 2.10
N VAL A 44 -3.05 -9.80 1.59
CA VAL A 44 -3.68 -11.03 1.09
C VAL A 44 -2.92 -11.56 -0.13
N LEU A 45 -2.57 -10.69 -1.09
CA LEU A 45 -1.72 -11.05 -2.23
C LEU A 45 -0.40 -11.70 -1.76
N ARG A 46 0.22 -11.13 -0.73
CA ARG A 46 1.46 -11.66 -0.15
C ARG A 46 1.28 -13.01 0.55
N ILE A 47 0.15 -13.23 1.23
CA ILE A 47 -0.18 -14.50 1.89
C ILE A 47 -0.51 -15.58 0.84
N ALA A 48 -1.13 -15.19 -0.27
CA ALA A 48 -1.42 -16.08 -1.41
C ALA A 48 -0.16 -16.48 -2.21
N HIS A 49 1.05 -16.15 -1.72
CA HIS A 49 2.33 -16.38 -2.40
C HIS A 49 2.43 -15.75 -3.80
N ILE A 50 1.60 -14.75 -4.10
CA ILE A 50 1.76 -13.96 -5.32
C ILE A 50 2.97 -13.06 -5.10
N GLU A 51 3.98 -13.21 -5.96
CA GLU A 51 5.16 -12.37 -5.97
C GLU A 51 4.75 -10.93 -6.26
N LEU A 52 4.60 -10.14 -5.19
CA LEU A 52 4.42 -8.70 -5.33
C LEU A 52 5.69 -8.15 -5.96
N PRO A 53 5.61 -7.50 -7.13
CA PRO A 53 6.77 -6.89 -7.74
C PRO A 53 7.38 -5.93 -6.73
N SER A 54 8.67 -6.12 -6.44
CA SER A 54 9.32 -5.31 -5.42
C SER A 54 9.26 -3.83 -5.85
N PRO A 55 9.19 -2.87 -4.91
CA PRO A 55 9.21 -1.44 -5.25
C PRO A 55 10.39 -1.05 -6.15
N LEU A 56 11.50 -1.80 -6.04
CA LEU A 56 12.68 -1.68 -6.89
C LEU A 56 12.39 -1.96 -8.38
N VAL A 57 11.44 -2.83 -8.70
CA VAL A 57 10.98 -3.06 -10.08
C VAL A 57 10.29 -1.81 -10.62
N GLY A 58 9.43 -1.16 -9.83
CA GLY A 58 8.80 0.10 -10.22
C GLY A 58 9.81 1.22 -10.42
N ILE A 59 10.80 1.32 -9.53
CA ILE A 59 11.91 2.27 -9.67
C ILE A 59 12.71 1.97 -10.94
N ARG A 60 13.04 0.71 -11.21
CA ARG A 60 13.74 0.33 -12.45
C ARG A 60 12.95 0.71 -13.69
N ILE A 61 11.64 0.45 -13.75
CA ILE A 61 10.82 0.80 -14.91
C ILE A 61 10.83 2.32 -15.18
N LEU A 62 10.82 3.14 -14.14
CA LEU A 62 10.87 4.60 -14.28
C LEU A 62 12.27 5.12 -14.63
N PHE A 63 13.31 4.55 -14.02
CA PHE A 63 14.68 5.06 -14.15
C PHE A 63 15.47 4.47 -15.32
N GLN A 64 15.14 3.25 -15.77
CA GLN A 64 15.78 2.59 -16.90
C GLN A 64 15.73 3.40 -18.21
N PRO A 65 14.57 3.96 -18.64
CA PRO A 65 14.52 4.79 -19.84
C PRO A 65 15.34 6.08 -19.71
N LEU A 66 15.43 6.63 -18.49
CA LEU A 66 16.22 7.83 -18.23
C LEU A 66 17.73 7.53 -18.36
N SER A 67 18.18 6.39 -17.84
CA SER A 67 19.58 5.96 -17.99
C SER A 67 19.95 5.66 -19.45
N GLU A 68 19.06 5.08 -20.25
CA GLU A 68 19.29 4.88 -21.69
C GLU A 68 19.35 6.20 -22.45
N PHE A 69 18.51 7.17 -22.06
CA PHE A 69 18.53 8.51 -22.65
C PHE A 69 19.84 9.26 -22.35
N ILE A 70 20.31 9.19 -21.09
CA ILE A 70 21.59 9.79 -20.69
C ILE A 70 22.76 9.11 -21.40
N ALA A 71 22.75 7.78 -21.49
CA ALA A 71 23.78 7.02 -22.21
C ALA A 71 23.84 7.38 -23.70
N THR A 72 22.70 7.67 -24.32
CA THR A 72 22.62 8.08 -25.74
C THR A 72 23.14 9.51 -25.98
N ILE A 73 22.99 10.42 -25.01
CA ILE A 73 23.52 11.79 -25.10
C ILE A 73 25.03 11.83 -24.83
N LEU A 74 25.53 10.90 -24.02
CA LEU A 74 26.93 10.86 -23.60
C LEU A 74 27.84 10.05 -24.56
N SER A 75 27.26 9.27 -25.49
CA SER A 75 27.98 8.58 -26.57
C SER A 75 28.04 9.44 -27.84
#